data_AF-A0A803NG44-F1
#
_entry.id   AF-A0A803NG44-F1
#
_cell.length_a   1.000
_cell.length_b   1.000
_cell.length_c   1.000
_cell.angle_alpha   90.00
_cell.angle_beta   90.00
_cell.angle_gamma   90.00
#
_symmetry.space_group_name_H-M   'P 1'
#
loop_
_entity.id
_entity.type
_entity.pdbx_description
1 polymer ?
#
loop_
_entity_poly.entity_id
_entity_poly.type
_entity_poly.pdbx_seq_one_letter_code
_entity_poly.pdbx_strand_id
1 'polypeptide(L)'
;MERSNKMVNQEAFLRKKIKEMNEQLIKLRKENREELTQLLYSNLSGKANLHNLSAKDLNDLIDIIDKSLEGVKKRIKTIAAKNDDTSLATQMAIATKAEGSAMNENFNNEDGKANAVIITDNSTTN
;
A
#
# COMPACT_ATOMS: atom_id res chain seq x y z
N MET A 1 57.61 -27.95 -8.76
CA MET A 1 56.60 -26.87 -8.96
C MET A 1 55.41 -27.31 -9.82
N GLU A 2 55.57 -28.18 -10.81
CA GLU A 2 54.52 -28.54 -11.80
C GLU A 2 53.21 -29.11 -11.20
N ARG A 3 53.30 -29.99 -10.18
CA ARG A 3 52.10 -30.56 -9.53
C ARG A 3 51.24 -29.50 -8.83
N SER A 4 51.87 -28.52 -8.18
CA SER A 4 51.16 -27.43 -7.49
C SER A 4 50.38 -26.57 -8.50
N ASN A 5 51.00 -26.25 -9.64
CA ASN A 5 50.34 -25.49 -10.71
C ASN A 5 49.12 -26.23 -11.29
N LYS A 6 49.21 -27.54 -11.47
CA LYS A 6 48.10 -28.37 -11.97
C LYS A 6 46.96 -28.46 -10.95
N MET A 7 47.29 -28.49 -9.66
CA MET A 7 46.31 -28.52 -8.56
C MET A 7 45.58 -27.19 -8.40
N VAL A 8 46.30 -26.07 -8.50
CA VAL A 8 45.71 -24.71 -8.50
C VAL A 8 44.74 -24.54 -9.67
N ASN A 9 45.07 -25.09 -10.85
CA ASN A 9 44.19 -25.04 -12.02
C ASN A 9 42.89 -25.85 -11.81
N GLN A 10 42.99 -27.06 -11.25
CA GLN A 10 41.80 -27.87 -10.93
C GLN A 10 40.93 -27.24 -9.85
N GLU A 11 41.54 -26.66 -8.81
CA GLU A 11 40.80 -25.98 -7.75
C GLU A 11 40.07 -24.74 -8.30
N ALA A 12 40.74 -23.93 -9.14
CA ALA A 12 40.13 -22.78 -9.80
C ALA A 12 38.96 -23.19 -10.71
N PHE A 13 39.11 -24.29 -11.47
CA PHE A 13 38.04 -24.85 -12.29
C PHE A 13 36.83 -25.28 -11.46
N LEU A 14 37.06 -26.01 -10.35
CA LEU A 14 35.98 -26.46 -9.46
C LEU A 14 35.26 -25.28 -8.80
N ARG A 15 35.99 -24.28 -8.32
CA ARG A 15 35.41 -23.06 -7.75
C ARG A 15 34.54 -22.30 -8.76
N LYS A 16 35.03 -22.16 -10.00
CA LYS A 16 34.26 -21.56 -11.10
C LYS A 16 32.97 -22.33 -11.35
N LYS A 17 33.04 -23.65 -11.43
CA LYS A 17 31.88 -24.51 -11.68
C LYS A 17 30.85 -24.48 -10.55
N ILE A 18 31.30 -24.42 -9.29
CA ILE A 18 30.42 -24.23 -8.12
C ILE A 18 29.70 -22.88 -8.22
N LYS A 19 30.39 -21.80 -8.59
CA LYS A 19 29.79 -20.48 -8.77
C LYS A 19 28.73 -20.49 -9.87
N GLU A 20 29.04 -21.06 -11.03
CA GLU A 20 28.11 -21.19 -12.16
C GLU A 20 26.84 -21.96 -11.78
N MET A 21 26.98 -23.10 -11.07
CA MET A 21 25.81 -23.86 -10.62
C MET A 21 24.98 -23.10 -9.57
N ASN A 22 25.62 -22.34 -8.68
CA ASN A 22 24.90 -21.50 -7.71
C ASN A 22 24.09 -20.41 -8.40
N GLU A 23 24.65 -19.76 -9.42
CA GLU A 23 23.95 -18.76 -10.23
C GLU A 23 22.75 -19.38 -10.96
N GLN A 24 22.92 -20.57 -11.55
CA GLN A 24 21.82 -21.31 -12.18
C GLN A 24 20.73 -21.69 -11.16
N LEU A 25 21.11 -22.12 -9.96
CA LEU A 25 20.18 -22.48 -8.90
C LEU A 25 19.38 -21.26 -8.39
N ILE A 26 20.02 -20.09 -8.28
CA ILE A 26 19.33 -18.83 -7.96
C ILE A 26 18.34 -18.47 -9.07
N LYS A 27 18.73 -18.60 -10.34
CA LYS A 27 17.87 -18.34 -11.50
C LYS A 27 16.64 -19.24 -11.50
N LEU A 28 16.83 -20.55 -11.37
CA LEU A 28 15.74 -21.53 -11.31
C LEU A 28 14.80 -21.28 -10.13
N ARG A 29 15.32 -20.93 -8.95
CA ARG A 29 14.47 -20.56 -7.80
C ARG A 29 13.62 -19.32 -8.08
N LYS A 30 14.18 -18.34 -8.79
CA LYS A 30 13.44 -17.13 -9.17
C LYS A 30 12.34 -17.45 -10.17
N GLU A 31 12.67 -18.22 -11.21
CA GLU A 31 11.71 -18.69 -12.23
C GLU A 31 10.57 -19.49 -11.58
N ASN A 32 10.89 -20.47 -10.73
CA ASN A 32 9.87 -21.25 -10.00
C ASN A 32 8.97 -20.36 -9.13
N ARG A 33 9.52 -19.31 -8.50
CA ARG A 33 8.72 -18.39 -7.70
C ARG A 33 7.80 -17.53 -8.57
N GLU A 34 8.25 -17.11 -9.74
CA GLU A 34 7.45 -16.39 -10.72
C GLU A 34 6.32 -17.28 -11.27
N GLU A 35 6.62 -18.52 -11.64
CA GLU A 35 5.63 -19.51 -12.09
C GLU A 35 4.58 -19.81 -11.00
N LEU A 36 5.00 -20.03 -9.76
CA LEU A 36 4.09 -20.24 -8.63
C LEU A 36 3.19 -19.02 -8.39
N THR A 37 3.73 -17.82 -8.57
CA THR A 37 2.97 -16.57 -8.45
C THR A 37 1.93 -16.45 -9.57
N GLN A 38 2.30 -16.76 -10.82
CA GLN A 38 1.37 -16.77 -11.95
C GLN A 38 0.29 -17.85 -11.79
N LEU A 39 0.66 -19.02 -11.26
CA LEU A 39 -0.26 -20.08 -10.91
C LEU A 39 -1.25 -19.62 -9.84
N LEU A 40 -0.78 -18.94 -8.78
CA LEU A 40 -1.65 -18.36 -7.74
C LEU A 40 -2.67 -17.38 -8.34
N TYR A 41 -2.24 -16.43 -9.17
CA TYR A 41 -3.15 -15.49 -9.81
C TYR A 41 -4.16 -16.18 -10.73
N SER A 42 -3.72 -17.21 -11.46
CA SER A 42 -4.60 -18.01 -12.32
C SER A 42 -5.63 -18.82 -11.51
N ASN A 43 -5.25 -19.30 -10.32
CA ASN A 43 -6.16 -19.96 -9.37
C ASN A 43 -7.16 -19.00 -8.73
N LEU A 44 -6.73 -17.79 -8.34
CA LEU A 44 -7.63 -16.74 -7.85
C LEU A 44 -8.65 -16.30 -8.92
N SER A 45 -8.29 -16.41 -10.20
CA SER A 45 -9.22 -16.21 -11.33
C SER A 45 -10.20 -17.38 -11.53
N GLY A 46 -10.16 -18.43 -10.71
CA GLY A 46 -11.05 -19.59 -10.78
C GLY A 46 -10.75 -20.55 -11.93
N LYS A 47 -9.58 -20.45 -12.58
CA LYS A 47 -9.25 -21.17 -13.82
C LYS A 47 -8.29 -22.34 -13.66
N ALA A 48 -7.72 -22.58 -12.48
CA ALA A 48 -6.66 -23.58 -12.32
C ALA A 48 -7.04 -24.72 -11.36
N ASN A 49 -6.60 -25.93 -11.73
CA ASN A 49 -6.74 -27.15 -10.95
C ASN A 49 -5.57 -27.25 -9.96
N LEU A 50 -5.84 -27.03 -8.67
CA LEU A 50 -4.85 -27.17 -7.58
C LEU A 50 -4.51 -28.63 -7.25
N HIS A 51 -5.17 -29.60 -7.91
CA HIS A 51 -5.06 -31.03 -7.60
C HIS A 51 -3.67 -31.64 -7.80
N ASN A 52 -2.79 -30.99 -8.58
CA ASN A 52 -1.44 -31.49 -8.87
C ASN A 52 -0.35 -30.88 -7.99
N LEU A 53 -0.71 -30.05 -7.00
CA LEU A 53 0.25 -29.40 -6.10
C LEU A 53 0.55 -30.30 -4.90
N SER A 54 1.83 -30.41 -4.54
CA SER A 54 2.22 -31.11 -3.32
C SER A 54 1.82 -30.29 -2.08
N ALA A 55 1.73 -30.95 -0.92
CA ALA A 55 1.47 -30.27 0.35
C ALA A 55 2.49 -29.14 0.64
N LYS A 56 3.72 -29.28 0.15
CA LYS A 56 4.74 -28.24 0.27
C LYS A 56 4.41 -27.03 -0.60
N ASP A 57 4.00 -27.26 -1.84
CA ASP A 57 3.64 -26.19 -2.77
C ASP A 57 2.41 -25.41 -2.26
N LEU A 58 1.46 -26.12 -1.64
CA LEU A 58 0.31 -25.50 -0.98
C LEU A 58 0.71 -24.63 0.23
N ASN A 59 1.68 -25.08 1.04
CA ASN A 59 2.22 -24.26 2.13
C ASN A 59 2.94 -23.01 1.60
N ASP A 60 3.74 -23.15 0.53
CA ASP A 60 4.41 -22.01 -0.10
C ASP A 60 3.38 -21.02 -0.68
N LEU A 61 2.26 -21.50 -1.22
CA LEU A 61 1.13 -20.69 -1.66
C LEU A 61 0.47 -19.93 -0.51
N ILE A 62 0.23 -20.58 0.63
CA ILE A 62 -0.31 -19.94 1.84
C ILE A 62 0.59 -18.79 2.29
N ASP A 63 1.91 -19.02 2.35
CA ASP A 63 2.88 -18.00 2.77
C ASP A 63 2.92 -16.80 1.79
N ILE A 64 2.74 -17.04 0.49
CA ILE A 64 2.61 -15.96 -0.51
C ILE A 64 1.33 -15.15 -0.30
N ILE A 65 0.20 -15.82 -0.01
CA ILE A 65 -1.08 -15.16 0.27
C ILE A 65 -0.97 -14.28 1.52
N ASP A 66 -0.37 -14.79 2.59
CA ASP A 66 -0.19 -14.04 3.85
C ASP A 66 0.67 -12.78 3.64
N LYS A 67 1.77 -12.89 2.89
CA LYS A 67 2.61 -11.75 2.52
C LYS A 67 1.85 -10.71 1.70
N SER A 68 1.01 -11.16 0.77
CA SER A 68 0.17 -10.26 -0.04
C SER A 68 -0.84 -9.52 0.83
N LEU A 69 -1.51 -10.23 1.74
CA LEU A 69 -2.49 -9.67 2.67
C LEU A 69 -1.84 -8.64 3.60
N GLU A 70 -0.65 -8.93 4.12
CA GLU A 70 0.11 -7.98 4.94
C GLU A 70 0.49 -6.71 4.14
N GLY A 71 0.87 -6.86 2.88
CA GLY A 71 1.11 -5.73 1.97
C GLY A 71 -0.13 -4.86 1.78
N VAL A 72 -1.31 -5.48 1.59
CA VAL A 72 -2.59 -4.78 1.49
C VAL A 72 -2.92 -4.05 2.80
N LYS A 73 -2.78 -4.71 3.96
CA LYS A 73 -3.00 -4.10 5.28
C LYS A 73 -2.11 -2.88 5.50
N LYS A 74 -0.83 -2.96 5.14
CA LYS A 74 0.10 -1.83 5.22
C LYS A 74 -0.34 -0.67 4.34
N ARG A 75 -0.73 -0.94 3.09
CA ARG A 75 -1.23 0.10 2.17
C ARG A 75 -2.49 0.77 2.71
N ILE A 76 -3.43 0.00 3.26
CA ILE A 76 -4.65 0.54 3.89
C ILE A 76 -4.26 1.48 5.05
N LYS A 77 -3.35 1.05 5.94
CA LYS A 77 -2.87 1.90 7.04
C LYS A 77 -2.20 3.18 6.54
N THR A 78 -1.38 3.10 5.51
CA THR A 78 -0.74 4.28 4.89
C THR A 78 -1.76 5.25 4.30
N ILE A 79 -2.82 4.74 3.65
CA ILE A 79 -3.88 5.57 3.10
C ILE A 79 -4.69 6.24 4.22
N ALA A 80 -5.04 5.48 5.28
CA ALA A 80 -5.75 6.02 6.44
C ALA A 80 -4.94 7.16 7.11
N ALA A 81 -3.65 6.94 7.37
CA ALA A 81 -2.79 7.95 7.97
C ALA A 81 -2.69 9.24 7.11
N LYS A 82 -2.60 9.11 5.78
CA LYS A 82 -2.60 10.27 4.87
C LYS A 82 -3.91 11.06 4.89
N ASN A 83 -5.04 10.40 5.11
CA ASN A 83 -6.34 11.05 5.23
C ASN A 83 -6.49 11.81 6.56
N ASP A 84 -5.87 11.30 7.64
CA ASP A 84 -5.83 11.99 8.94
C ASP A 84 -4.94 13.26 8.88
N ASP A 85 -3.80 13.19 8.19
CA ASP A 85 -2.90 14.35 7.98
C ASP A 85 -3.56 15.45 7.13
N THR A 86 -4.36 15.09 6.13
CA THR A 86 -5.12 16.06 5.31
C THR A 86 -6.29 16.68 6.07
N SER A 87 -6.88 15.98 7.04
CA SER A 87 -7.90 16.52 7.94
C SER A 87 -7.33 17.60 8.86
N LEU A 88 -6.12 17.40 9.41
CA LEU A 88 -5.44 18.40 10.25
C LEU A 88 -5.03 19.65 9.44
N ALA A 89 -4.49 19.47 8.23
CA ALA A 89 -4.14 20.59 7.34
C ALA A 89 -5.39 21.40 6.91
N THR A 90 -6.52 20.73 6.67
CA THR A 90 -7.78 21.39 6.33
C THR A 90 -8.37 22.15 7.52
N GLN A 91 -8.28 21.61 8.74
CA GLN A 91 -8.71 22.30 9.96
C GLN A 91 -7.84 23.52 10.29
N MET A 92 -6.51 23.45 10.06
CA MET A 92 -5.61 24.60 10.22
C MET A 92 -5.85 25.71 9.19
N ALA A 93 -6.22 25.37 7.95
CA ALA A 93 -6.57 26.35 6.92
C ALA A 93 -7.93 27.03 7.17
N ILE A 94 -8.88 26.36 7.84
CA ILE A 94 -10.17 26.96 8.24
C ILE A 94 -9.97 27.91 9.43
N ALA A 95 -9.14 27.55 10.41
CA ALA A 95 -8.86 28.40 11.58
C ALA A 95 -8.15 29.73 11.21
N THR A 96 -7.17 29.68 10.31
CA THR A 96 -6.45 30.88 9.83
C THR A 96 -7.31 31.83 9.00
N LYS A 97 -8.41 31.34 8.39
CA LYS A 97 -9.36 32.18 7.64
C LYS A 97 -10.42 32.84 8.54
N ALA A 98 -10.68 32.30 9.72
CA ALA A 98 -11.63 32.86 10.68
C ALA A 98 -11.06 34.04 11.50
N GLU A 99 -9.75 34.04 11.78
CA GLU A 99 -9.10 35.10 12.56
C GLU A 99 -8.96 36.43 11.80
N GLY A 100 -9.07 36.44 10.47
CA GLY A 100 -8.94 37.65 9.63
C GLY A 100 -10.23 38.49 9.47
N SER A 101 -11.38 38.06 10.00
CA SER A 101 -12.68 38.70 9.74
C SER A 101 -13.28 39.47 10.94
N ALA A 102 -12.55 39.63 12.05
CA ALA A 102 -13.11 40.18 13.30
C ALA A 102 -12.81 41.67 13.57
N MET A 103 -12.25 42.44 12.62
CA MET A 103 -12.00 43.87 12.80
C MET A 103 -12.39 44.66 11.55
N ASN A 104 -13.16 45.75 11.76
CA ASN A 104 -13.67 46.79 10.83
C ASN A 104 -15.20 46.63 10.56
N GLU A 105 -16.11 47.55 10.91
CA GLU A 105 -16.07 48.92 11.45
C GLU A 105 -17.38 49.21 12.21
N ASN A 106 -17.30 50.16 13.15
CA ASN A 106 -18.42 50.68 13.94
C ASN A 106 -18.86 52.06 13.39
N PHE A 107 -20.12 52.45 13.67
CA PHE A 107 -20.75 53.79 13.55
C PHE A 107 -21.17 54.27 12.14
N ASN A 108 -22.35 54.85 11.86
CA ASN A 108 -23.43 55.49 12.63
C ASN A 108 -24.71 55.55 11.75
N ASN A 109 -25.90 55.43 12.33
CA ASN A 109 -26.89 56.54 12.43
C ASN A 109 -28.29 56.02 12.81
N GLU A 110 -28.80 56.63 13.87
CA GLU A 110 -30.22 56.66 14.24
C GLU A 110 -31.04 57.32 13.12
N ASP A 111 -32.20 56.74 12.79
CA ASP A 111 -33.49 57.45 12.69
C ASP A 111 -34.53 56.62 11.92
N GLY A 112 -35.73 56.50 12.50
CA GLY A 112 -36.96 56.46 11.71
C GLY A 112 -37.64 55.10 11.46
N LYS A 113 -38.57 54.77 12.35
CA LYS A 113 -39.91 54.20 12.10
C LYS A 113 -40.04 52.89 11.28
N ALA A 114 -40.50 51.87 12.01
CA ALA A 114 -41.62 50.98 11.70
C ALA A 114 -41.73 50.39 10.28
N ASN A 115 -41.59 49.07 10.17
CA ASN A 115 -42.71 48.26 9.68
C ASN A 115 -42.62 46.80 10.14
N ALA A 116 -43.72 46.30 10.67
CA ALA A 116 -43.94 44.90 10.97
C ALA A 116 -44.26 44.14 9.67
N VAL A 117 -43.67 42.96 9.45
CA VAL A 117 -44.33 41.88 8.72
C VAL A 117 -43.95 40.54 9.34
N ILE A 118 -44.96 39.95 9.97
CA ILE A 118 -45.11 38.57 10.38
C ILE A 118 -45.06 37.68 9.12
N ILE A 119 -44.23 36.64 9.11
CA ILE A 119 -44.58 35.40 8.40
C ILE A 119 -44.30 34.22 9.32
N THR A 120 -45.42 33.61 9.69
CA THR A 120 -45.64 32.40 10.46
C THR A 120 -45.34 31.13 9.66
N ASP A 121 -45.11 30.07 10.42
CA ASP A 121 -45.38 28.66 10.12
C ASP A 121 -44.61 27.97 8.97
N ASN A 122 -43.82 26.95 9.32
CA ASN A 122 -44.39 25.60 9.14
C ASN A 122 -43.83 24.56 10.12
N SER A 123 -44.80 23.99 10.81
CA SER A 123 -44.88 22.82 11.68
C SER A 123 -43.83 21.69 11.59
N THR A 124 -43.42 21.28 12.79
CA THR A 124 -43.13 19.89 13.18
C THR A 124 -44.38 19.01 13.12
N THR A 125 -44.27 17.84 12.50
CA THR A 125 -45.02 16.61 12.87
C THR A 125 -44.15 15.44 12.38
N ASN A 126 -43.44 14.78 13.29
CA ASN A 126 -43.84 13.56 14.00
C ASN A 126 -43.68 12.32 13.12
#